data_AF-A0AAN6C5Y0-F1
#
_entry.id   AF-A0AAN6C5Y0-F1
#
_cell.length_a   1.000
_cell.length_b   1.000
_cell.length_c   1.000
_cell.angle_alpha   90.00
_cell.angle_beta   90.00
_cell.angle_gamma   90.00
#
_symmetry.space_group_name_H-M   'P 1'
#
loop_
_entity.id
_entity.type
_entity.pdbx_description
1 polymer ?
#
loop_
_entity_poly.entity_id
_entity_poly.type
_entity_poly.pdbx_seq_one_letter_code
_entity_poly.pdbx_strand_id
1 'polypeptide(L)'
;MSTLDGMKEAAKAFSRILTENNIEHAFIGGFALQMLGNVRETFDIDVEVGVNGNEELRGSVPILEPGVLILTKMKRAAQYIGSKRPQSMLEYSGDLQDILHLLAWLRDHNSKIDFFRWARLGQSNNVEMLDSALNPSDKAKLE
;
A
#
# COMPACT_ATOMS: atom_id res chain seq x y z
N MET A 1 25.37 -9.70 -2.15
CA MET A 1 24.28 -8.74 -2.37
C MET A 1 23.06 -9.33 -1.72
N SER A 2 22.42 -8.66 -0.75
CA SER A 2 21.22 -9.21 -0.13
C SER A 2 20.08 -9.25 -1.15
N THR A 3 19.08 -10.11 -0.93
CA THR A 3 17.87 -10.16 -1.77
C THR A 3 17.24 -8.77 -1.90
N LEU A 4 17.18 -8.02 -0.79
CA LEU A 4 16.66 -6.65 -0.77
C LEU A 4 17.51 -5.68 -1.60
N ASP A 5 18.84 -5.80 -1.59
CA ASP A 5 19.71 -4.97 -2.45
C ASP A 5 19.42 -5.23 -3.93
N GLY A 6 19.24 -6.50 -4.31
CA GLY A 6 18.86 -6.90 -5.67
C GLY A 6 17.52 -6.29 -6.08
N MET A 7 16.52 -6.36 -5.19
CA MET A 7 15.20 -5.77 -5.41
C MET A 7 15.26 -4.23 -5.51
N LYS A 8 16.09 -3.57 -4.70
CA LYS A 8 16.30 -2.12 -4.78
C LYS A 8 16.88 -1.70 -6.12
N GLU A 9 17.88 -2.44 -6.63
CA GLU A 9 18.45 -2.15 -7.95
C GLU A 9 17.43 -2.41 -9.07
N ALA A 10 16.66 -3.49 -8.98
CA ALA A 10 15.55 -3.76 -9.91
C ALA A 10 14.48 -2.65 -9.87
N ALA A 11 14.06 -2.22 -8.68
CA ALA A 11 13.08 -1.15 -8.48
C ALA A 11 13.58 0.19 -9.03
N LYS A 12 14.86 0.54 -8.81
CA LYS A 12 15.47 1.74 -9.40
C LYS A 12 15.49 1.68 -10.92
N ALA A 13 15.92 0.55 -11.49
CA ALA A 13 15.95 0.36 -12.94
C ALA A 13 14.55 0.45 -13.55
N PHE A 14 13.56 -0.17 -12.90
CA PHE A 14 12.18 -0.14 -13.37
C PHE A 14 11.56 1.25 -13.24
N SER A 15 11.79 1.91 -12.10
CA SER A 15 11.34 3.29 -11.88
C SER A 15 11.89 4.25 -12.91
N ARG A 16 13.19 4.14 -13.24
CA ARG A 16 13.81 4.92 -14.31
C ARG A 16 13.09 4.72 -15.65
N ILE A 17 12.80 3.48 -16.04
CA ILE A 17 12.12 3.18 -17.31
C ILE A 17 10.73 3.83 -17.34
N LEU A 18 9.95 3.70 -16.26
CA LEU A 18 8.61 4.28 -16.18
C LEU A 18 8.67 5.81 -16.23
N THR A 19 9.57 6.44 -15.48
CA THR A 19 9.79 7.90 -15.50
C THR A 19 10.22 8.39 -16.88
N GLU A 20 11.14 7.71 -17.57
CA GLU A 20 11.57 8.05 -18.93
C GLU A 20 10.42 7.98 -19.96
N ASN A 21 9.37 7.21 -19.67
CA ASN A 21 8.17 7.10 -20.50
C ASN A 21 7.00 7.97 -19.99
N ASN A 22 7.23 8.88 -19.04
CA ASN A 22 6.21 9.72 -18.41
C ASN A 22 5.08 8.90 -17.75
N ILE A 23 5.42 7.74 -17.20
CA ILE A 23 4.50 6.86 -16.50
C ILE A 23 4.66 7.08 -15.00
N GLU A 24 3.66 7.73 -14.41
CA GLU A 24 3.54 7.82 -12.95
C GLU A 24 3.42 6.42 -12.35
N HIS A 25 4.16 6.18 -11.28
CA HIS A 25 4.16 4.89 -10.62
C HIS A 25 4.54 5.03 -9.15
N ALA A 26 4.09 4.06 -8.36
CA ALA A 26 4.53 3.89 -7.00
C ALA A 26 4.60 2.41 -6.67
N PHE A 27 5.64 2.00 -5.96
CA PHE A 27 5.79 0.65 -5.45
C PHE A 27 4.86 0.42 -4.25
N ILE A 28 4.25 -0.76 -4.21
CA ILE A 28 3.28 -1.18 -3.21
C ILE A 28 3.67 -2.54 -2.62
N GLY A 29 2.78 -3.14 -1.82
CA GLY A 29 2.94 -4.52 -1.38
C GLY A 29 4.11 -4.74 -0.41
N GLY A 30 4.59 -5.98 -0.33
CA GLY A 30 5.63 -6.36 0.64
C GLY A 30 6.92 -5.56 0.48
N PHE A 31 7.34 -5.28 -0.76
CA PHE A 31 8.54 -4.51 -1.05
C PHE A 31 8.48 -3.09 -0.49
N ALA A 32 7.34 -2.40 -0.67
CA ALA A 32 7.12 -1.08 -0.08
C ALA A 32 7.27 -1.10 1.46
N LEU A 33 6.77 -2.14 2.12
CA LEU A 33 6.89 -2.26 3.57
C LEU A 33 8.32 -2.53 4.03
N GLN A 34 9.09 -3.33 3.29
CA GLN A 34 10.53 -3.52 3.57
C GLN A 34 11.34 -2.23 3.45
N MET A 35 11.00 -1.39 2.46
CA MET A 35 11.60 -0.06 2.29
C MET A 35 11.26 0.88 3.47
N LEU A 36 10.16 0.64 4.18
CA LEU A 36 9.77 1.30 5.42
C LEU A 36 10.25 0.57 6.70
N GLY A 37 11.19 -0.36 6.56
CA GLY A 37 11.85 -1.04 7.69
C GLY A 37 11.11 -2.27 8.23
N ASN A 38 10.12 -2.80 7.53
CA ASN A 38 9.50 -4.08 7.91
C ASN A 38 10.48 -5.23 7.67
N VAL A 39 10.54 -6.18 8.60
CA VAL A 39 11.47 -7.33 8.59
C VAL A 39 10.92 -8.54 7.83
N ARG A 40 9.62 -8.57 7.51
CA ARG A 40 9.01 -9.67 6.78
C ARG A 40 9.60 -9.74 5.36
N GLU A 41 9.98 -10.95 4.95
CA GLU A 41 10.53 -11.18 3.62
C GLU A 41 9.47 -11.11 2.52
N THR A 42 9.86 -10.59 1.36
CA THR A 42 9.10 -10.58 0.12
C THR A 42 10.11 -10.81 -1.02
N PHE A 43 9.67 -11.43 -2.10
CA PHE A 43 10.57 -11.81 -3.20
C PHE A 43 10.11 -11.25 -4.55
N ASP A 44 9.07 -10.43 -4.51
CA ASP A 44 8.37 -9.79 -5.61
C ASP A 44 8.24 -8.28 -5.37
N ILE A 45 8.00 -7.56 -6.47
CA ILE A 45 7.82 -6.11 -6.48
C ILE A 45 6.45 -5.83 -7.07
N ASP A 46 5.54 -5.30 -6.26
CA ASP A 46 4.25 -4.80 -6.71
C ASP A 46 4.37 -3.31 -7.06
N VAL A 47 3.71 -2.89 -8.15
CA VAL A 47 3.70 -1.50 -8.62
C VAL A 47 2.27 -1.08 -8.99
N GLU A 48 1.87 0.11 -8.53
CA GLU A 48 0.70 0.81 -9.04
C GLU A 48 1.17 1.77 -10.14
N VAL A 49 0.47 1.81 -11.28
CA VAL A 49 0.82 2.63 -12.44
C VAL A 49 -0.34 3.56 -12.78
N GLY A 50 -0.05 4.86 -12.90
CA GLY A 50 -1.02 5.88 -13.29
C GLY A 50 -1.40 5.78 -14.76
N VAL A 51 -2.69 5.90 -15.08
CA VAL A 51 -3.20 5.77 -16.45
C VAL A 51 -3.18 7.09 -17.23
N ASN A 52 -2.91 8.23 -16.60
CA ASN A 52 -2.78 9.53 -17.27
C ASN A 52 -1.69 10.35 -16.54
N GLY A 53 -0.48 10.42 -17.07
CA GLY A 53 0.64 11.12 -16.42
C GLY A 53 0.50 12.64 -16.44
N ASN A 54 1.10 13.33 -15.45
CA ASN A 54 2.17 14.30 -15.64
C ASN A 54 2.81 14.78 -14.30
N GLU A 55 4.15 14.81 -14.30
CA GLU A 55 5.14 15.42 -13.38
C GLU A 55 5.72 14.61 -12.20
N GLU A 56 6.93 15.05 -11.80
CA GLU A 56 8.14 14.24 -11.57
C GLU A 56 8.32 13.62 -10.17
N LEU A 57 8.68 12.33 -10.16
CA LEU A 57 9.35 11.66 -9.04
C LEU A 57 10.77 11.29 -9.48
N ARG A 58 11.73 12.23 -9.34
CA ARG A 58 13.15 11.98 -9.67
C ARG A 58 13.96 11.66 -8.42
N GLY A 59 14.67 10.53 -8.46
CA GLY A 59 15.81 10.23 -7.58
C GLY A 59 15.55 9.28 -6.42
N SER A 60 14.30 9.00 -6.08
CA SER A 60 13.91 8.01 -5.06
C SER A 60 12.95 6.98 -5.63
N VAL A 61 13.04 5.73 -5.16
CA VAL A 61 12.05 4.68 -5.43
C VAL A 61 10.70 5.15 -4.87
N PRO A 62 9.71 5.52 -5.70
CA PRO A 62 8.47 6.09 -5.21
C PRO A 62 7.63 5.00 -4.56
N ILE A 63 7.21 5.20 -3.31
CA ILE A 63 6.37 4.25 -2.58
C ILE A 63 5.06 4.95 -2.23
N LEU A 64 3.95 4.23 -2.26
CA LEU A 64 2.67 4.81 -1.82
C LEU A 64 2.74 5.27 -0.37
N GLU A 65 2.03 6.37 -0.09
CA GLU A 65 1.88 6.90 1.26
C GLU A 65 1.48 5.79 2.26
N PRO A 66 2.10 5.71 3.46
CA PRO A 66 1.87 4.61 4.41
C PRO A 66 0.41 4.39 4.79
N GLY A 67 -0.36 5.47 4.84
CA GLY A 67 -1.79 5.37 5.07
C GLY A 67 -2.54 4.61 3.95
N VAL A 68 -2.18 4.80 2.69
CA VAL A 68 -2.78 4.06 1.57
C VAL A 68 -2.37 2.60 1.63
N LEU A 69 -1.12 2.31 2.01
CA LEU A 69 -0.64 0.94 2.25
C LEU A 69 -1.43 0.26 3.39
N ILE A 70 -1.81 0.99 4.44
CA ILE A 70 -2.70 0.45 5.49
C ILE A 70 -4.04 0.06 4.89
N LEU A 71 -4.65 0.92 4.08
CA LEU A 71 -5.95 0.62 3.47
C LEU A 71 -5.90 -0.61 2.56
N THR A 72 -4.87 -0.75 1.73
CA THR A 72 -4.75 -1.91 0.83
C THR A 72 -4.58 -3.20 1.63
N LYS A 73 -3.80 -3.18 2.71
CA LYS A 73 -3.65 -4.32 3.62
C LYS A 73 -4.93 -4.63 4.39
N MET A 74 -5.65 -3.62 4.88
CA MET A 74 -6.94 -3.80 5.55
C MET A 74 -7.99 -4.41 4.62
N LYS A 75 -8.06 -3.91 3.37
CA LYS A 75 -8.95 -4.43 2.33
C LYS A 75 -8.67 -5.90 2.04
N ARG A 76 -7.39 -6.29 1.96
CA ARG A 76 -6.98 -7.69 1.77
C ARG A 76 -7.29 -8.55 3.00
N ALA A 77 -6.94 -8.09 4.19
CA ALA A 77 -7.20 -8.77 5.46
C ALA A 77 -8.69 -9.09 5.64
N ALA A 78 -9.57 -8.15 5.26
CA ALA A 78 -11.02 -8.31 5.36
C ALA A 78 -11.54 -9.53 4.57
N GLN A 79 -10.89 -9.89 3.46
CA GLN A 79 -11.27 -11.05 2.64
C GLN A 79 -11.01 -12.40 3.34
N TYR A 80 -10.16 -12.42 4.36
CA TYR A 80 -9.76 -13.64 5.07
C TYR A 80 -10.42 -13.80 6.44
N ILE A 81 -11.22 -12.82 6.89
CA ILE A 81 -11.93 -12.89 8.17
C ILE A 81 -12.80 -14.16 8.21
N GLY A 82 -12.61 -14.97 9.26
CA GLY A 82 -13.34 -16.22 9.48
C GLY A 82 -12.88 -17.40 8.62
N SER A 83 -11.86 -17.24 7.77
CA SER A 83 -11.30 -18.36 7.01
C SER A 83 -10.61 -19.37 7.94
N LYS A 84 -10.81 -20.66 7.64
CA LYS A 84 -10.13 -21.78 8.31
C LYS A 84 -9.06 -22.44 7.43
N ARG A 85 -8.86 -21.95 6.21
CA ARG A 85 -7.87 -22.50 5.28
C ARG A 85 -6.48 -22.06 5.74
N PRO A 86 -5.51 -22.98 5.92
CA PRO A 86 -4.17 -22.64 6.43
C PRO A 86 -3.52 -21.46 5.71
N GLN A 87 -3.55 -21.46 4.37
CA GLN A 87 -2.97 -20.37 3.58
C GLN A 87 -3.63 -19.02 3.86
N SER A 88 -4.97 -18.96 3.89
CA SER A 88 -5.68 -17.70 4.17
C SER A 88 -5.42 -17.16 5.57
N MET A 89 -5.27 -18.05 6.56
CA MET A 89 -4.92 -17.64 7.92
C MET A 89 -3.50 -17.06 7.98
N LEU A 90 -2.56 -17.63 7.22
CA LEU A 90 -1.22 -17.09 7.09
C LEU A 90 -1.25 -15.68 6.45
N GLU A 91 -1.97 -15.51 5.33
CA GLU A 91 -2.11 -14.21 4.68
C GLU A 91 -2.73 -13.16 5.63
N TYR A 92 -3.80 -13.53 6.35
CA TYR A 92 -4.44 -12.66 7.34
C TYR A 92 -3.47 -12.25 8.45
N SER A 93 -2.71 -13.19 9.00
CA SER A 93 -1.71 -12.90 10.03
C SER A 93 -0.60 -11.98 9.53
N GLY A 94 -0.15 -12.18 8.29
CA GLY A 94 0.82 -11.31 7.63
C GLY A 94 0.26 -9.90 7.39
N ASP A 95 -0.99 -9.79 6.96
CA ASP A 95 -1.66 -8.49 6.80
C ASP A 95 -1.79 -7.74 8.12
N LEU A 96 -2.14 -8.42 9.21
CA LEU A 96 -2.19 -7.78 10.53
C LEU A 96 -0.82 -7.28 10.98
N GLN A 97 0.24 -8.07 10.80
CA GLN A 97 1.60 -7.66 11.13
C GLN A 97 2.02 -6.42 10.32
N ASP A 98 1.71 -6.42 9.03
CA ASP A 98 1.98 -5.32 8.11
C ASP A 98 1.22 -4.03 8.50
N ILE A 99 -0.06 -4.15 8.86
CA ILE A 99 -0.90 -3.03 9.34
C ILE A 99 -0.33 -2.45 10.64
N LEU A 100 0.02 -3.31 11.60
CA LEU A 100 0.57 -2.89 12.89
C LEU A 100 1.92 -2.18 12.72
N HIS A 101 2.78 -2.68 11.82
CA HIS A 101 4.03 -2.02 11.47
C HIS A 101 3.80 -0.62 10.90
N LEU A 102 2.89 -0.47 9.95
CA LEU A 102 2.58 0.83 9.34
C LEU A 102 1.95 1.81 10.33
N LEU A 103 1.11 1.34 11.26
CA LEU A 103 0.55 2.17 12.33
C LEU A 103 1.65 2.67 13.28
N ALA A 104 2.60 1.81 13.64
CA ALA A 104 3.76 2.21 14.44
C ALA A 104 4.63 3.23 13.67
N TRP A 105 4.86 2.99 12.38
CA TRP A 105 5.59 3.91 11.51
C TRP A 105 4.93 5.30 11.50
N LEU A 106 3.61 5.38 11.32
CA LEU A 106 2.87 6.65 11.33
C LEU A 106 3.03 7.39 12.67
N ARG A 107 2.88 6.67 13.79
CA ARG A 107 3.08 7.23 15.13
C ARG A 107 4.48 7.82 15.28
N ASP A 108 5.51 7.06 14.90
CA ASP A 108 6.92 7.43 15.09
C ASP A 108 7.33 8.63 14.22
N HIS A 109 6.62 8.86 13.11
CA HIS A 109 6.81 10.01 12.22
C HIS A 109 5.81 11.16 12.45
N ASN A 110 4.99 11.09 13.52
CA ASN A 110 3.93 12.05 13.82
C ASN A 110 2.96 12.32 12.64
N SER A 111 2.75 11.28 11.83
CA SER A 111 1.88 11.30 10.66
C SER A 111 0.50 10.75 11.01
N LYS A 112 -0.54 11.28 10.37
CA LYS A 112 -1.93 10.83 10.54
C LYS A 112 -2.48 10.33 9.21
N ILE A 113 -3.44 9.44 9.32
CA ILE A 113 -4.25 9.03 8.18
C ILE A 113 -5.33 10.08 7.94
N ASP A 114 -5.32 10.69 6.74
CA ASP A 114 -6.38 11.58 6.29
C ASP A 114 -7.37 10.80 5.41
N PHE A 115 -8.37 10.19 6.06
CA PHE A 115 -9.42 9.43 5.38
C PHE A 115 -10.31 10.31 4.50
N PHE A 116 -10.48 11.60 4.82
CA PHE A 116 -11.32 12.53 4.05
C PHE A 116 -10.70 12.87 2.71
N ARG A 117 -9.39 13.15 2.69
CA ARG A 117 -8.65 13.38 1.45
C ARG A 117 -8.78 12.18 0.51
N TRP A 118 -8.76 10.96 1.02
CA TRP A 118 -8.86 9.76 0.19
C TRP A 118 -10.27 9.47 -0.31
N ALA A 119 -11.30 9.68 0.52
CA ALA A 119 -12.69 9.62 0.06
C ALA A 119 -12.94 10.59 -1.13
N ARG A 120 -12.24 11.74 -1.12
CA ARG A 120 -12.34 12.76 -2.17
C ARG A 120 -11.48 12.46 -3.42
N LEU A 121 -10.35 11.78 -3.27
CA LEU A 121 -9.48 11.36 -4.38
C LEU A 121 -9.97 10.08 -5.08
N GLY A 122 -10.88 9.32 -4.47
CA GLY A 122 -11.35 8.02 -4.95
C GLY A 122 -12.39 8.01 -6.07
N GLN A 123 -12.33 8.93 -7.03
CA GLN A 123 -13.14 8.82 -8.25
C GLN A 123 -12.69 7.70 -9.21
N SER A 124 -11.75 6.84 -8.80
CA SER A 124 -11.46 5.61 -9.53
C SER A 124 -11.11 4.47 -8.56
N ASN A 125 -12.08 3.58 -8.40
CA ASN A 125 -11.93 2.13 -8.20
C ASN A 125 -11.66 1.62 -6.76
N ASN A 126 -10.93 2.36 -5.91
CA ASN A 126 -10.61 1.85 -4.56
C ASN A 126 -11.54 2.34 -3.45
N VAL A 127 -12.22 3.47 -3.62
CA VAL A 127 -13.17 4.01 -2.63
C VAL A 127 -14.52 3.31 -2.67
N GLU A 128 -15.00 2.86 -3.84
CA GLU A 128 -16.25 2.08 -3.92
C GLU A 128 -16.17 0.78 -3.11
N MET A 129 -15.01 0.12 -3.07
CA MET A 129 -14.82 -1.08 -2.23
C MET A 129 -14.80 -0.76 -0.73
N LEU A 130 -14.28 0.39 -0.32
CA LEU A 130 -14.32 0.81 1.09
C LEU A 130 -15.74 1.27 1.49
N ASP A 131 -16.47 1.93 0.59
CA ASP A 131 -17.85 2.36 0.80
C ASP A 131 -18.84 1.18 0.86
N SER A 132 -18.52 0.08 0.16
CA SER A 132 -19.25 -1.20 0.26
C SER A 132 -18.96 -2.00 1.54
N ALA A 133 -17.84 -1.73 2.20
CA ALA A 133 -17.40 -2.43 3.41
C ALA A 133 -17.85 -1.74 4.71
N LEU A 134 -18.35 -0.49 4.63
CA LEU A 134 -18.91 0.24 5.76
C LEU A 134 -20.39 -0.07 5.94
N ASN A 135 -20.77 -0.49 7.15
CA ASN A 135 -22.17 -0.73 7.49
C ASN A 135 -22.94 0.62 7.55
N PRO A 136 -24.26 0.64 7.30
CA PRO A 136 -25.07 1.86 7.29
C PRO A 136 -24.96 2.70 8.59
N SER A 137 -24.65 2.06 9.72
CA SER A 137 -24.45 2.70 11.02
C SER A 137 -23.19 3.55 11.11
N ASP A 138 -22.16 3.24 10.32
CA ASP A 138 -20.92 4.03 10.23
C ASP A 138 -21.10 5.21 9.26
N LYS A 139 -22.00 5.00 8.28
CA LYS A 139 -22.74 5.98 7.45
C LYS A 139 -23.03 7.31 8.15
N ALA A 140 -23.84 7.18 9.19
CA ALA A 140 -24.54 8.27 9.86
C ALA A 140 -23.67 9.05 10.87
N LYS A 141 -22.39 8.69 11.03
CA LYS A 141 -21.46 9.39 11.95
C LYS A 141 -20.53 10.36 11.22
N LEU A 142 -20.68 10.50 9.91
CA LEU A 142 -19.85 11.32 9.03
C LEU A 142 -20.57 12.56 8.47
N GLU A 143 -21.84 12.77 8.85
CA GLU A 143 -22.64 13.99 8.64
C GLU A 143 -22.78 14.76 9.95
#